data_AF-A0A7X8E1X4-F1
#
_entry.id   AF-A0A7X8E1X4-F1
#
_cell.length_a   1.000
_cell.length_b   1.000
_cell.length_c   1.000
_cell.angle_alpha   90.00
_cell.angle_beta   90.00
_cell.angle_gamma   90.00
#
_symmetry.space_group_name_H-M   'P 1'
#
loop_
_entity.id
_entity.type
_entity.pdbx_description
1 polymer ?
#
loop_
_entity_poly.entity_id
_entity_poly.type
_entity_poly.pdbx_seq_one_letter_code
_entity_poly.pdbx_strand_id
1 'polypeptide(L)'
;MNNEQLKKPLVYRVWFKLVLIALVMLPAMSEIHYDPQDTSLVIFQVLSSPYITQFEWLMPITKLILGLVIFSQFFLKEAGSKVLLAYYGIILLIIGIGQNLAMTQEYGWVLITGNLLIEYAVIAFVFFDLFKGLTKYMKHDLDPKRLWVLIPMLLAFVEPYVIKNEQIVFGLNNILTNDTGVTYCMITPLVIGILLIFIKGVHLPTLHIISFVGLYFGIVNMLTWFVFNPINWWMGVLHLPLLILSIYGLIGSSWEKHKTRLETNS
;
A
#
# COMPACT_ATOMS: atom_id res chain seq x y z
N MET A 1 27.35 7.99 29.07
CA MET A 1 26.51 8.17 27.86
C MET A 1 26.88 7.06 26.88
N ASN A 2 26.00 6.09 26.64
CA ASN A 2 26.31 4.96 25.74
C ASN A 2 26.22 5.39 24.27
N ASN A 3 27.24 5.02 23.49
CA ASN A 3 27.47 5.29 22.06
C ASN A 3 26.38 4.75 21.09
N GLU A 4 25.20 4.38 21.57
CA GLU A 4 24.06 3.95 20.73
C GLU A 4 23.23 5.12 20.18
N GLN A 5 23.55 6.36 20.56
CA GLN A 5 22.90 7.57 20.06
C GLN A 5 23.19 7.78 18.55
N LEU A 6 22.10 7.74 17.77
CA LEU A 6 21.92 8.25 16.40
C LEU A 6 22.34 7.38 15.20
N LYS A 7 22.27 6.03 15.29
CA LYS A 7 22.23 5.24 14.05
C LYS A 7 20.93 5.56 13.27
N LYS A 8 21.07 6.14 12.07
CA LYS A 8 19.97 6.41 11.15
C LYS A 8 19.16 5.11 10.91
N PRO A 9 17.83 5.10 11.12
CA PRO A 9 17.01 3.90 10.91
C PRO A 9 17.17 3.38 9.48
N LEU A 10 17.09 2.05 9.33
CA LEU A 10 17.40 1.32 8.09
C LEU A 10 16.68 1.90 6.87
N VAL A 11 15.37 2.17 7.00
CA VAL A 11 14.50 2.66 5.92
C VAL A 11 14.94 3.99 5.30
N TYR A 12 15.70 4.81 6.03
CA TYR A 12 16.19 6.08 5.51
C TYR A 12 17.56 5.96 4.82
N ARG A 13 18.17 4.78 4.80
CA ARG A 13 19.46 4.54 4.16
C ARG A 13 19.23 4.30 2.66
N VAL A 14 20.03 4.96 1.82
CA VAL A 14 19.90 4.88 0.36
C VAL A 14 20.09 3.44 -0.13
N TRP A 15 21.13 2.75 0.35
CA TRP A 15 21.39 1.36 -0.03
C TRP A 15 20.22 0.43 0.27
N PHE A 16 19.49 0.64 1.38
CA PHE A 16 18.34 -0.19 1.72
C PHE A 16 17.20 0.00 0.72
N LYS A 17 16.96 1.25 0.29
CA LYS A 17 15.99 1.54 -0.78
C LYS A 17 16.41 0.91 -2.10
N LEU A 18 17.71 0.89 -2.42
CA LEU A 18 18.23 0.19 -3.61
C LEU A 18 18.01 -1.32 -3.52
N VAL A 19 18.17 -1.93 -2.34
CA VAL A 19 17.83 -3.34 -2.11
C VAL A 19 16.36 -3.61 -2.38
N LEU A 20 15.45 -2.76 -1.87
CA LEU A 20 14.02 -2.91 -2.14
C LEU A 20 13.69 -2.79 -3.63
N ILE A 21 14.33 -1.86 -4.34
CA ILE A 21 14.18 -1.75 -5.81
C ILE A 21 14.72 -3.01 -6.49
N ALA A 22 15.86 -3.55 -6.05
CA ALA A 22 16.41 -4.77 -6.61
C ALA A 22 15.49 -5.99 -6.40
N LEU A 23 14.78 -6.07 -5.27
CA LEU A 23 13.82 -7.15 -5.01
C LEU A 23 12.70 -7.17 -6.04
N VAL A 24 12.21 -6.00 -6.46
CA VAL A 24 11.18 -5.89 -7.51
C VAL A 24 11.64 -6.50 -8.83
N MET A 25 12.93 -6.40 -9.14
CA MET A 25 13.49 -6.87 -10.41
C MET A 25 13.71 -8.39 -10.43
N LEU A 26 13.35 -9.10 -9.36
CA LEU A 26 13.41 -10.55 -9.35
C LEU A 26 12.37 -11.14 -10.31
N PRO A 27 12.74 -12.17 -11.09
CA PRO A 27 11.85 -12.77 -12.07
C PRO A 27 10.67 -13.46 -11.38
N ALA A 28 9.52 -13.48 -12.06
CA ALA A 28 8.38 -14.25 -11.59
C ALA A 28 8.74 -15.74 -11.56
N MET A 29 8.21 -16.47 -10.59
CA MET A 29 8.29 -17.92 -10.57
C MET A 29 7.12 -18.46 -11.37
N SER A 30 7.39 -19.23 -12.42
CA SER A 30 6.38 -19.88 -13.23
C SER A 30 6.59 -21.40 -13.28
N GLU A 31 5.51 -22.13 -13.48
CA GLU A 31 5.55 -23.58 -13.71
C GLU A 31 6.17 -23.90 -15.07
N ILE A 32 5.78 -23.14 -16.10
CA ILE A 32 6.34 -23.24 -17.45
C ILE A 32 7.32 -22.09 -17.65
N HIS A 33 8.52 -22.42 -18.12
CA HIS A 33 9.56 -21.42 -18.38
C HIS A 33 9.12 -20.42 -19.46
N TYR A 34 9.47 -19.16 -19.27
CA TYR A 34 9.18 -18.07 -20.21
C TYR A 34 10.45 -17.26 -20.51
N ASP A 35 10.52 -16.62 -21.68
CA ASP A 35 11.64 -15.76 -22.01
C ASP A 35 11.58 -14.51 -21.11
N PRO A 36 12.67 -14.09 -20.43
CA PRO A 36 12.69 -12.87 -19.63
C PRO A 36 12.15 -11.61 -20.34
N GLN A 37 12.19 -11.55 -21.67
CA GLN A 37 11.58 -10.46 -22.47
C GLN A 37 10.05 -10.39 -22.31
N ASP A 38 9.40 -11.51 -22.00
CA ASP A 38 7.95 -11.62 -21.81
C ASP A 38 7.52 -11.28 -20.36
N THR A 39 8.45 -10.89 -19.48
CA THR A 39 8.15 -10.62 -18.05
C THR A 39 6.96 -9.66 -17.87
N SER A 40 6.88 -8.61 -18.67
CA SER A 40 5.77 -7.64 -18.60
C SER A 40 4.42 -8.27 -18.94
N LEU A 41 4.39 -9.17 -19.93
CA LEU A 41 3.20 -9.91 -20.34
C LEU A 41 2.79 -10.91 -19.24
N VAL A 42 3.75 -11.64 -18.68
CA VAL A 42 3.54 -12.58 -17.58
C VAL A 42 2.93 -11.87 -16.36
N ILE A 43 3.49 -10.73 -15.95
CA ILE A 43 2.95 -9.91 -14.86
C ILE A 43 1.52 -9.45 -15.19
N PHE A 44 1.27 -8.99 -16.41
CA PHE A 44 -0.06 -8.56 -16.84
C PHE A 44 -1.10 -9.69 -16.77
N GLN A 45 -0.76 -10.90 -17.24
CA GLN A 45 -1.66 -12.06 -17.16
C GLN A 45 -2.02 -12.40 -15.72
N VAL A 46 -1.04 -12.37 -14.80
CA VAL A 46 -1.29 -12.61 -13.37
C VAL A 46 -2.19 -11.54 -12.77
N LEU A 47 -1.90 -10.26 -13.00
CA LEU A 47 -2.66 -9.15 -12.41
C LEU A 47 -4.05 -8.96 -13.04
N SER A 48 -4.30 -9.54 -14.21
CA SER A 48 -5.62 -9.50 -14.87
C SER A 48 -6.61 -10.51 -14.30
N SER A 49 -6.12 -11.61 -13.71
CA SER A 49 -6.96 -12.63 -13.07
C SER A 49 -6.27 -13.25 -11.84
N PRO A 50 -5.95 -12.42 -10.82
CA PRO A 50 -5.27 -12.91 -9.63
C PRO A 50 -6.17 -13.83 -8.82
N TYR A 51 -5.57 -14.75 -8.05
CA TYR A 51 -6.34 -15.68 -7.21
C TYR A 51 -7.30 -14.99 -6.24
N ILE A 52 -6.93 -13.82 -5.73
CA ILE A 52 -7.74 -13.10 -4.76
C ILE A 52 -9.10 -12.65 -5.32
N THR A 53 -9.21 -12.39 -6.63
CA THR A 53 -10.46 -11.95 -7.26
C THR A 53 -11.40 -13.11 -7.61
N GLN A 54 -10.93 -14.36 -7.54
CA GLN A 54 -11.79 -15.55 -7.71
C GLN A 54 -12.79 -15.72 -6.56
N PHE A 55 -12.57 -15.05 -5.43
CA PHE A 55 -13.43 -15.10 -4.25
C PHE A 55 -14.28 -13.84 -4.13
N GLU A 56 -15.19 -13.62 -5.09
CA GLU A 56 -15.97 -12.38 -5.18
C GLU A 56 -16.73 -12.01 -3.90
N TRP A 57 -17.20 -13.01 -3.15
CA TRP A 57 -17.91 -12.82 -1.89
C TRP A 57 -17.04 -12.18 -0.79
N LEU A 58 -15.71 -12.25 -0.90
CA LEU A 58 -14.80 -11.58 0.04
C LEU A 58 -14.77 -10.07 -0.17
N MET A 59 -14.96 -9.57 -1.39
CA MET A 59 -14.84 -8.15 -1.73
C MET A 59 -15.70 -7.23 -0.83
N PRO A 60 -17.03 -7.44 -0.70
CA PRO A 60 -17.83 -6.60 0.19
C PRO A 60 -17.45 -6.76 1.66
N ILE A 61 -17.05 -7.95 2.09
CA ILE A 61 -16.69 -8.22 3.49
C ILE A 61 -15.40 -7.49 3.86
N THR A 62 -14.34 -7.66 3.07
CA THR A 62 -13.04 -7.03 3.33
C THR A 62 -13.14 -5.51 3.20
N LYS A 63 -13.94 -5.00 2.26
CA LYS A 63 -14.22 -3.57 2.12
C LYS A 63 -14.95 -2.98 3.33
N LEU A 64 -15.96 -3.67 3.85
CA LEU A 64 -16.65 -3.24 5.07
C LEU A 64 -15.72 -3.28 6.29
N ILE A 65 -14.92 -4.33 6.44
CA ILE A 65 -13.92 -4.42 7.52
C ILE A 65 -12.89 -3.29 7.41
N LEU A 66 -12.37 -3.02 6.21
CA LEU A 66 -11.47 -1.89 5.95
C LEU A 66 -12.10 -0.57 6.40
N GLY A 67 -13.34 -0.30 5.98
CA GLY A 67 -14.08 0.89 6.37
C GLY A 67 -14.24 1.02 7.88
N LEU A 68 -14.61 -0.08 8.57
CA LEU A 68 -14.73 -0.12 10.02
C LEU A 68 -13.39 0.13 10.72
N VAL A 69 -12.30 -0.49 10.25
CA VAL A 69 -10.96 -0.28 10.80
C VAL A 69 -10.54 1.17 10.67
N ILE A 70 -10.72 1.79 9.49
CA ILE A 70 -10.37 3.20 9.25
C ILE A 70 -11.25 4.14 10.07
N PHE A 71 -12.56 3.90 10.12
CA PHE A 71 -13.49 4.72 10.90
C PHE A 71 -13.20 4.62 12.41
N SER A 72 -12.85 3.44 12.91
CA SER A 72 -12.56 3.21 14.33
C SER A 72 -11.39 4.06 14.85
N GLN A 73 -10.49 4.53 13.99
CA GLN A 73 -9.31 5.33 14.36
C GLN A 73 -9.67 6.68 14.96
N PHE A 74 -10.88 7.19 14.70
CA PHE A 74 -11.36 8.46 15.24
C PHE A 74 -12.00 8.33 16.63
N PHE A 75 -12.21 7.09 17.11
CA PHE A 75 -12.92 6.80 18.37
C PHE A 75 -12.07 5.97 19.34
N LEU A 76 -11.30 5.03 18.82
CA LEU A 76 -10.38 4.23 19.62
C LEU A 76 -9.22 5.09 20.10
N LYS A 77 -8.84 4.93 21.37
CA LYS A 77 -7.67 5.58 21.97
C LYS A 77 -6.39 4.87 21.49
N GLU A 78 -5.48 4.55 22.40
CA GLU A 78 -4.23 3.84 22.08
C GLU A 78 -4.44 2.53 21.31
N ALA A 79 -5.59 1.85 21.50
CA ALA A 79 -5.93 0.62 20.78
C ALA A 79 -6.09 0.84 19.26
N GLY A 80 -6.43 2.04 18.79
CA GLY A 80 -6.67 2.32 17.37
C GLY A 80 -5.46 1.98 16.51
N SER A 81 -4.28 2.48 16.91
CA SER A 81 -3.00 2.20 16.25
C SER A 81 -2.71 0.71 16.09
N LYS A 82 -2.94 -0.08 17.14
CA LYS A 82 -2.74 -1.54 17.12
C LYS A 82 -3.73 -2.22 16.18
N VAL A 83 -5.00 -1.81 16.20
CA VAL A 83 -6.04 -2.35 15.31
C VAL A 83 -5.68 -2.07 13.85
N LEU A 84 -5.27 -0.85 13.51
CA LEU A 84 -4.87 -0.48 12.16
C LEU A 84 -3.68 -1.32 11.67
N LEU A 85 -2.59 -1.37 12.45
CA LEU A 85 -1.38 -2.09 12.08
C LEU A 85 -1.59 -3.61 12.03
N ALA A 86 -2.36 -4.18 12.96
CA ALA A 86 -2.72 -5.60 12.95
C ALA A 86 -3.55 -5.94 11.72
N TYR A 87 -4.61 -5.16 11.43
CA TYR A 87 -5.40 -5.33 10.22
C TYR A 87 -4.53 -5.25 8.98
N TYR A 88 -3.72 -4.20 8.84
CA TYR A 88 -2.91 -3.98 7.65
C TYR A 88 -1.86 -5.08 7.45
N GLY A 89 -1.16 -5.50 8.50
CA GLY A 89 -0.18 -6.59 8.41
C GLY A 89 -0.84 -7.93 8.03
N ILE A 90 -2.00 -8.25 8.62
CA ILE A 90 -2.71 -9.51 8.35
C ILE A 90 -3.29 -9.52 6.93
N ILE A 91 -3.97 -8.44 6.52
CA ILE A 91 -4.60 -8.41 5.20
C ILE A 91 -3.55 -8.44 4.09
N LEU A 92 -2.38 -7.80 4.30
CA LEU A 92 -1.28 -7.87 3.34
C LEU A 92 -0.63 -9.25 3.23
N LEU A 93 -0.66 -10.09 4.28
CA LEU A 93 -0.19 -11.47 4.13
C LEU A 93 -1.06 -12.24 3.13
N ILE A 94 -2.38 -12.03 3.18
CA ILE A 94 -3.36 -12.67 2.31
C ILE A 94 -3.24 -12.12 0.89
N ILE A 95 -3.27 -10.79 0.76
CA ILE A 95 -3.22 -10.09 -0.54
C ILE A 95 -1.87 -10.31 -1.20
N GLY A 96 -0.77 -10.30 -0.46
CA GLY A 96 0.57 -10.43 -1.03
C GLY A 96 0.74 -11.72 -1.82
N ILE A 97 0.15 -12.83 -1.35
CA ILE A 97 0.09 -14.08 -2.14
C ILE A 97 -1.04 -14.00 -3.15
N GLY A 98 -2.27 -13.71 -2.72
CA GLY A 98 -3.45 -13.84 -3.57
C GLY A 98 -3.48 -12.90 -4.78
N GLN A 99 -2.90 -11.71 -4.67
CA GLN A 99 -2.83 -10.71 -5.75
C GLN A 99 -1.67 -10.98 -6.72
N ASN A 100 -0.60 -11.63 -6.24
CA ASN A 100 0.60 -11.89 -7.03
C ASN A 100 0.67 -13.32 -7.57
N LEU A 101 -0.34 -14.15 -7.32
CA LEU A 101 -0.44 -15.53 -7.80
C LEU A 101 -1.62 -15.66 -8.76
N ALA A 102 -1.44 -16.35 -9.88
CA ALA A 102 -2.52 -16.72 -10.81
C ALA A 102 -2.21 -18.01 -11.57
N MET A 103 -3.27 -18.65 -12.08
CA MET A 103 -3.16 -19.70 -13.10
C MET A 103 -3.31 -19.03 -14.46
N THR A 104 -2.24 -19.04 -15.23
CA THR A 104 -2.20 -18.45 -16.57
C THR A 104 -2.39 -19.52 -17.63
N GLN A 105 -2.88 -19.13 -18.80
CA GLN A 105 -3.10 -20.06 -19.91
C GLN A 105 -1.77 -20.56 -20.51
N GLU A 106 -0.76 -19.69 -20.57
CA GLU A 106 0.51 -19.94 -21.27
C GLU A 106 1.63 -20.44 -20.34
N TYR A 107 1.64 -20.00 -19.08
CA TYR A 107 2.77 -20.20 -18.17
C TYR A 107 2.44 -21.09 -16.95
N GLY A 108 1.22 -21.65 -16.92
CA GLY A 108 0.71 -22.41 -15.78
C GLY A 108 0.58 -21.53 -14.53
N TRP A 109 0.93 -22.08 -13.37
CA TRP A 109 1.00 -21.28 -12.14
C TRP A 109 2.14 -20.26 -12.20
N VAL A 110 1.81 -19.00 -11.93
CA VAL A 110 2.78 -17.90 -11.89
C VAL A 110 2.64 -17.10 -10.61
N LEU A 111 3.77 -16.84 -9.95
CA LEU A 111 3.92 -15.99 -8.78
C LEU A 111 4.86 -14.82 -9.09
N ILE A 112 4.36 -13.59 -8.97
CA ILE A 112 5.16 -12.37 -9.09
C ILE A 112 5.97 -12.17 -7.80
N THR A 113 7.15 -12.80 -7.76
CA THR A 113 8.01 -12.82 -6.56
C THR A 113 8.48 -11.44 -6.13
N GLY A 114 8.81 -10.56 -7.07
CA GLY A 114 9.31 -9.22 -6.74
C GLY A 114 8.31 -8.40 -5.94
N ASN A 115 7.06 -8.34 -6.40
CA ASN A 115 5.97 -7.67 -5.68
C ASN A 115 5.74 -8.31 -4.30
N LEU A 116 5.65 -9.64 -4.25
CA LEU A 116 5.46 -10.37 -2.99
C LEU A 116 6.54 -10.00 -1.96
N LEU A 117 7.81 -9.98 -2.37
CA LEU A 117 8.93 -9.74 -1.47
C LEU A 117 8.97 -8.30 -0.95
N ILE A 118 8.65 -7.30 -1.77
CA ILE A 118 8.60 -5.91 -1.27
C ILE A 118 7.41 -5.68 -0.35
N GLU A 119 6.25 -6.28 -0.64
CA GLU A 119 5.09 -6.24 0.23
C GLU A 119 5.42 -6.92 1.57
N TYR A 120 6.13 -8.04 1.54
CA TYR A 120 6.55 -8.76 2.75
C TYR A 120 7.59 -7.99 3.55
N ALA A 121 8.43 -7.20 2.90
CA ALA A 121 9.28 -6.23 3.59
C ALA A 121 8.42 -5.20 4.36
N VAL A 122 7.37 -4.64 3.74
CA VAL A 122 6.43 -3.74 4.44
C VAL A 122 5.79 -4.45 5.63
N ILE A 123 5.27 -5.67 5.44
CA ILE A 123 4.66 -6.48 6.50
C ILE A 123 5.61 -6.67 7.67
N ALA A 124 6.88 -6.98 7.41
CA ALA A 124 7.89 -7.16 8.47
C ALA A 124 8.06 -5.90 9.32
N PHE A 125 8.09 -4.71 8.71
CA PHE A 125 8.14 -3.44 9.45
C PHE A 125 6.85 -3.13 10.20
N VAL A 126 5.68 -3.42 9.60
CA VAL A 126 4.38 -3.23 10.23
C VAL A 126 4.24 -4.11 11.47
N PHE A 127 4.61 -5.40 11.39
CA PHE A 127 4.59 -6.28 12.55
C PHE A 127 5.65 -5.94 13.58
N PHE A 128 6.84 -5.53 13.15
CA PHE A 128 7.86 -5.03 14.08
C PHE A 128 7.33 -3.84 14.89
N ASP A 129 6.69 -2.88 14.23
CA ASP A 129 6.03 -1.74 14.88
C ASP A 129 4.92 -2.20 15.82
N LEU A 130 4.01 -3.05 15.35
CA LEU A 130 2.89 -3.59 16.13
C LEU A 130 3.37 -4.28 17.42
N PHE A 131 4.33 -5.19 17.32
CA PHE A 131 4.82 -5.98 18.46
C PHE A 131 5.64 -5.17 19.44
N LYS A 132 6.37 -4.15 18.96
CA LYS A 132 7.10 -3.22 19.82
C LYS A 132 6.22 -2.07 20.34
N GLY A 133 5.03 -1.89 19.75
CA GLY A 133 4.12 -0.79 20.06
C GLY A 133 4.78 0.57 19.85
N LEU A 134 5.43 0.80 18.70
CA LEU A 134 6.18 2.04 18.46
C LEU A 134 5.25 3.17 18.03
N THR A 135 4.27 2.86 17.17
CA THR A 135 3.18 3.75 16.81
C THR A 135 2.15 3.74 17.93
N LYS A 136 1.95 4.91 18.56
CA LYS A 136 0.97 5.16 19.60
C LYS A 136 0.44 6.58 19.42
N TYR A 137 -0.66 6.71 18.69
CA TYR A 137 -1.36 7.98 18.56
C TYR A 137 -2.67 7.97 19.35
N MET A 138 -3.05 9.15 19.79
CA MET A 138 -4.31 9.44 20.47
C MET A 138 -5.06 10.55 19.73
N LYS A 139 -6.29 10.83 20.17
CA LYS A 139 -7.14 11.89 19.56
C LYS A 139 -6.47 13.26 19.51
N HIS A 140 -5.60 13.59 20.46
CA HIS A 140 -4.87 14.87 20.47
C HIS A 140 -3.72 14.96 19.46
N ASP A 141 -3.30 13.83 18.87
CA ASP A 141 -2.25 13.77 17.86
C ASP A 141 -2.80 14.03 16.45
N LEU A 142 -4.13 14.07 16.32
CA LEU A 142 -4.81 14.46 15.10
C LEU A 142 -4.31 15.85 14.69
N ASP A 143 -3.78 15.93 13.47
CA ASP A 143 -3.36 17.18 12.84
C ASP A 143 -4.45 17.66 11.87
N PRO A 144 -5.24 18.71 12.22
CA PRO A 144 -6.31 19.20 11.38
C PRO A 144 -5.82 19.65 10.00
N LYS A 145 -4.55 20.08 9.89
CA LYS A 145 -3.96 20.52 8.62
C LYS A 145 -3.79 19.37 7.63
N ARG A 146 -3.91 18.12 8.08
CA ARG A 146 -3.77 16.91 7.27
C ARG A 146 -5.11 16.28 6.93
N LEU A 147 -6.24 16.81 7.38
CA LEU A 147 -7.57 16.26 7.07
C LEU A 147 -7.92 16.25 5.58
N TRP A 148 -7.22 17.05 4.76
CA TRP A 148 -7.39 17.01 3.30
C TRP A 148 -7.08 15.62 2.70
N VAL A 149 -6.28 14.78 3.38
CA VAL A 149 -5.97 13.42 2.91
C VAL A 149 -7.21 12.52 2.88
N LEU A 150 -8.28 12.89 3.59
CA LEU A 150 -9.56 12.17 3.53
C LEU A 150 -10.15 12.15 2.11
N ILE A 151 -9.86 13.15 1.27
CA ILE A 151 -10.35 13.21 -0.10
C ILE A 151 -9.75 12.07 -0.97
N PRO A 152 -8.43 11.94 -1.12
CA PRO A 152 -7.85 10.80 -1.84
C PRO A 152 -8.14 9.47 -1.15
N MET A 153 -8.22 9.40 0.18
CA MET A 153 -8.65 8.19 0.87
C MET A 153 -10.06 7.76 0.46
N LEU A 154 -11.01 8.70 0.37
CA LEU A 154 -12.38 8.42 -0.04
C LEU A 154 -12.42 7.94 -1.50
N LEU A 155 -11.63 8.55 -2.39
CA LEU A 155 -11.55 8.11 -3.78
C LEU A 155 -11.03 6.66 -3.88
N ALA A 156 -9.95 6.34 -3.17
CA ALA A 156 -9.42 4.97 -3.10
C ALA A 156 -10.40 4.00 -2.45
N PHE A 157 -11.15 4.44 -1.43
CA PHE A 157 -12.13 3.60 -0.76
C PHE A 157 -13.36 3.34 -1.62
N VAL A 158 -13.88 4.34 -2.31
CA VAL A 158 -15.08 4.17 -3.14
C VAL A 158 -14.72 3.39 -4.40
N GLU A 159 -13.58 3.72 -5.01
CA GLU A 159 -13.09 3.14 -6.25
C GLU A 159 -14.20 3.07 -7.33
N PRO A 160 -14.74 4.24 -7.74
CA PRO A 160 -15.94 4.27 -8.57
C PRO A 160 -15.62 3.90 -10.02
N TYR A 161 -15.83 2.64 -10.39
CA TYR A 161 -15.74 2.19 -11.77
C TYR A 161 -16.80 1.16 -12.16
N VAL A 162 -16.98 1.03 -13.47
CA VAL A 162 -17.65 -0.10 -14.12
C VAL A 162 -16.86 -0.50 -15.37
N ILE A 163 -16.97 -1.77 -15.74
CA ILE A 163 -16.43 -2.26 -17.01
C ILE A 163 -17.52 -2.16 -18.07
N LYS A 164 -17.28 -1.39 -19.11
CA LYS A 164 -18.19 -1.22 -20.25
C LYS A 164 -17.41 -1.39 -21.54
N ASN A 165 -17.82 -2.35 -22.38
CA ASN A 165 -17.14 -2.67 -23.64
C ASN A 165 -15.62 -2.87 -23.45
N GLU A 166 -15.23 -3.65 -22.44
CA GLU A 166 -13.82 -3.93 -22.08
C GLU A 166 -13.01 -2.70 -21.62
N GLN A 167 -13.67 -1.55 -21.44
CA GLN A 167 -13.07 -0.32 -20.93
C GLN A 167 -13.50 -0.07 -19.49
N ILE A 168 -12.57 0.41 -18.69
CA ILE A 168 -12.83 0.83 -17.32
C ILE A 168 -13.19 2.32 -17.34
N VAL A 169 -14.42 2.62 -16.95
CA VAL A 169 -14.97 3.98 -16.93
C VAL A 169 -15.59 4.28 -15.57
N PHE A 170 -15.81 5.56 -15.28
CA PHE A 170 -16.48 5.98 -14.05
C PHE A 170 -17.86 5.33 -13.91
N GLY A 171 -18.15 4.80 -12.71
CA GLY A 171 -19.47 4.28 -12.37
C GLY A 171 -19.60 4.01 -10.88
N LEU A 172 -20.84 4.02 -10.38
CA LEU A 172 -21.14 3.89 -8.94
C LEU A 172 -21.84 2.57 -8.60
N ASN A 173 -22.01 1.68 -9.58
CA ASN A 173 -22.85 0.49 -9.44
C ASN A 173 -22.20 -0.57 -8.54
N ASN A 174 -20.87 -0.63 -8.51
CA ASN A 174 -20.11 -1.71 -7.86
C ASN A 174 -19.32 -1.22 -6.63
N ILE A 175 -19.74 -0.11 -6.01
CA ILE A 175 -19.00 0.49 -4.89
C ILE A 175 -18.78 -0.50 -3.75
N LEU A 176 -19.72 -1.40 -3.48
CA LEU A 176 -19.56 -2.38 -2.40
C LEU A 176 -18.82 -3.65 -2.83
N THR A 177 -18.74 -3.93 -4.12
CA THR A 177 -18.30 -5.23 -4.66
C THR A 177 -17.07 -5.11 -5.56
N ASN A 178 -16.33 -4.01 -5.46
CA ASN A 178 -15.06 -3.84 -6.16
C ASN A 178 -13.88 -4.29 -5.28
N ASP A 179 -12.69 -4.27 -5.87
CA ASP A 179 -11.49 -4.90 -5.33
C ASP A 179 -10.78 -4.08 -4.25
N THR A 180 -11.33 -2.94 -3.83
CA THR A 180 -10.74 -2.03 -2.85
C THR A 180 -10.24 -2.75 -1.58
N GLY A 181 -11.05 -3.67 -1.05
CA GLY A 181 -10.75 -4.39 0.19
C GLY A 181 -9.72 -5.50 0.05
N VAL A 182 -9.31 -5.83 -1.17
CA VAL A 182 -8.43 -6.96 -1.50
C VAL A 182 -7.23 -6.56 -2.37
N THR A 183 -7.02 -5.26 -2.59
CA THR A 183 -5.91 -4.76 -3.42
C THR A 183 -4.95 -3.87 -2.64
N TYR A 184 -3.65 -4.15 -2.76
CA TYR A 184 -2.59 -3.38 -2.09
C TYR A 184 -2.71 -1.88 -2.42
N CYS A 185 -2.93 -1.57 -3.69
CA CYS A 185 -2.97 -0.19 -4.21
C CYS A 185 -4.10 0.64 -3.61
N MET A 186 -5.22 0.01 -3.23
CA MET A 186 -6.37 0.71 -2.67
C MET A 186 -6.33 0.74 -1.15
N ILE A 187 -5.89 -0.33 -0.48
CA ILE A 187 -5.78 -0.36 1.00
C ILE A 187 -4.69 0.60 1.49
N THR A 188 -3.53 0.59 0.85
CA THR A 188 -2.35 1.33 1.29
C THR A 188 -2.56 2.85 1.41
N PRO A 189 -3.21 3.57 0.47
CA PRO A 189 -3.49 5.00 0.64
C PRO A 189 -4.39 5.29 1.85
N LEU A 190 -5.34 4.41 2.20
CA LEU A 190 -6.15 4.59 3.40
C LEU A 190 -5.30 4.49 4.67
N VAL A 191 -4.40 3.52 4.73
CA VAL A 191 -3.48 3.33 5.86
C VAL A 191 -2.51 4.51 5.97
N ILE A 192 -1.87 4.91 4.86
CA ILE A 192 -0.98 6.08 4.83
C ILE A 192 -1.74 7.34 5.27
N GLY A 193 -2.98 7.52 4.81
CA GLY A 193 -3.81 8.66 5.17
C GLY A 193 -4.09 8.75 6.67
N ILE A 194 -4.44 7.64 7.34
CA ILE A 194 -4.58 7.62 8.81
C ILE A 194 -3.24 7.92 9.49
N LEU A 195 -2.16 7.27 9.09
CA LEU A 195 -0.84 7.51 9.67
C LEU A 195 -0.39 8.97 9.50
N LEU A 196 -0.79 9.63 8.41
CA LEU A 196 -0.54 11.05 8.20
C LEU A 196 -1.38 11.93 9.11
N ILE A 197 -2.68 11.67 9.24
CA ILE A 197 -3.57 12.44 10.13
C ILE A 197 -3.02 12.43 11.56
N PHE A 198 -2.44 11.31 11.99
CA PHE A 198 -1.92 11.12 13.35
C PHE A 198 -0.38 11.11 13.44
N ILE A 199 0.31 11.75 12.49
CA ILE A 199 1.77 11.60 12.30
C ILE A 199 2.62 11.82 13.55
N LYS A 200 2.16 12.65 14.50
CA LYS A 200 2.87 12.96 15.75
C LYS A 200 3.06 11.75 16.66
N GLY A 201 2.11 10.81 16.64
CA GLY A 201 2.17 9.56 17.41
C GLY A 201 2.60 8.35 16.57
N VAL A 202 3.05 8.55 15.32
CA VAL A 202 3.42 7.47 14.41
C VAL A 202 4.91 7.21 14.43
N HIS A 203 5.27 5.93 14.43
CA HIS A 203 6.65 5.52 14.18
C HIS A 203 7.02 5.83 12.73
N LEU A 204 7.74 6.94 12.55
CA LEU A 204 8.08 7.51 11.23
C LEU A 204 8.76 6.52 10.27
N PRO A 205 9.62 5.58 10.72
CA PRO A 205 10.16 4.54 9.84
C PRO A 205 9.10 3.64 9.21
N THR A 206 8.03 3.30 9.94
CA THR A 206 6.91 2.47 9.44
C THR A 206 6.16 3.24 8.34
N LEU A 207 5.79 4.50 8.60
CA LEU A 207 5.20 5.35 7.58
C LEU A 207 6.11 5.48 6.35
N HIS A 208 7.42 5.66 6.56
CA HIS A 208 8.38 5.83 5.47
C HIS A 208 8.46 4.62 4.55
N ILE A 209 8.51 3.40 5.09
CA ILE A 209 8.61 2.19 4.27
C ILE A 209 7.30 1.90 3.51
N ILE A 210 6.15 2.06 4.16
CA ILE A 210 4.83 1.93 3.52
C ILE A 210 4.72 2.92 2.36
N SER A 211 5.06 4.18 2.60
CA SER A 211 5.03 5.22 1.56
C SER A 211 6.09 5.01 0.47
N PHE A 212 7.25 4.45 0.78
CA PHE A 212 8.27 4.16 -0.23
C PHE A 212 7.82 3.07 -1.21
N VAL A 213 7.29 1.96 -0.69
CA VAL A 213 6.77 0.86 -1.51
C VAL A 213 5.48 1.27 -2.22
N GLY A 214 4.61 2.03 -1.54
CA GLY A 214 3.43 2.64 -2.16
C GLY A 214 3.79 3.58 -3.32
N LEU A 215 4.87 4.36 -3.21
CA LEU A 215 5.34 5.23 -4.29
C LEU A 215 5.77 4.40 -5.51
N TYR A 216 6.50 3.30 -5.30
CA TYR A 216 6.90 2.40 -6.38
C TYR A 216 5.67 1.89 -7.16
N PHE A 217 4.70 1.30 -6.47
CA PHE A 217 3.48 0.81 -7.11
C PHE A 217 2.65 1.94 -7.73
N GLY A 218 2.61 3.12 -7.10
CA GLY A 218 1.96 4.30 -7.66
C GLY A 218 2.56 4.70 -9.01
N ILE A 219 3.90 4.79 -9.11
CA ILE A 219 4.60 5.14 -10.36
C ILE A 219 4.33 4.10 -11.44
N VAL A 220 4.45 2.81 -11.11
CA VAL A 220 4.18 1.73 -12.06
C VAL A 220 2.75 1.82 -12.59
N ASN A 221 1.77 2.05 -11.73
CA ASN A 221 0.38 2.23 -12.16
C ASN A 221 0.18 3.46 -13.05
N MET A 222 0.88 4.57 -12.80
CA MET A 222 0.80 5.72 -13.70
C MET A 222 1.33 5.39 -15.10
N LEU A 223 2.46 4.68 -15.18
CA LEU A 223 3.01 4.23 -16.46
C LEU A 223 2.06 3.26 -17.16
N THR A 224 1.53 2.27 -16.44
CA THR A 224 0.60 1.29 -17.00
C THR A 224 -0.64 1.96 -17.56
N TRP A 225 -1.35 2.79 -16.80
CA TRP A 225 -2.69 3.26 -17.18
C TRP A 225 -2.71 4.55 -17.99
N PHE A 226 -1.66 5.37 -17.94
CA PHE A 226 -1.59 6.59 -18.75
C PHE A 226 -0.67 6.48 -19.96
N VAL A 227 0.28 5.54 -19.96
CA VAL A 227 1.25 5.39 -21.07
C VAL A 227 1.00 4.11 -21.86
N PHE A 228 0.95 2.95 -21.20
CA PHE A 228 0.87 1.66 -21.89
C PHE A 228 -0.56 1.21 -22.23
N ASN A 229 -1.56 1.59 -21.42
CA ASN A 229 -2.97 1.29 -21.63
C ASN A 229 -3.86 2.53 -21.41
N PRO A 230 -3.71 3.57 -22.26
CA PRO A 230 -4.43 4.84 -22.09
C PRO A 230 -5.95 4.72 -22.32
N ILE A 231 -6.42 3.64 -22.93
CA ILE A 231 -7.86 3.36 -23.08
C ILE A 231 -8.51 3.24 -21.69
N ASN A 232 -7.80 2.66 -20.73
CA ASN A 232 -8.23 2.50 -19.34
C ASN A 232 -7.70 3.60 -18.41
N TRP A 233 -7.52 4.83 -18.90
CA TRP A 233 -6.98 5.96 -18.12
C TRP A 233 -7.73 6.22 -16.80
N TRP A 234 -9.01 5.86 -16.72
CA TRP A 234 -9.79 5.99 -15.48
C TRP A 234 -9.18 5.14 -14.34
N MET A 235 -8.65 3.95 -14.65
CA MET A 235 -7.88 3.17 -13.67
C MET A 235 -6.65 3.92 -13.17
N GLY A 236 -5.99 4.68 -14.04
CA GLY A 236 -4.90 5.57 -13.65
C GLY A 236 -5.36 6.61 -12.62
N VAL A 237 -6.54 7.20 -12.81
CA VAL A 237 -7.13 8.15 -11.85
C VAL A 237 -7.39 7.49 -10.50
N LEU A 238 -7.91 6.26 -10.49
CA LEU A 238 -8.18 5.51 -9.25
C LEU A 238 -6.90 5.16 -8.47
N HIS A 239 -5.74 5.14 -9.12
CA HIS A 239 -4.44 4.92 -8.50
C HIS A 239 -3.73 6.21 -8.03
N LEU A 240 -4.23 7.40 -8.41
CA LEU A 240 -3.65 8.67 -7.94
C LEU A 240 -3.58 8.79 -6.40
N PRO A 241 -4.58 8.34 -5.61
CA PRO A 241 -4.48 8.35 -4.16
C PRO A 241 -3.22 7.69 -3.61
N LEU A 242 -2.84 6.53 -4.15
CA LEU A 242 -1.63 5.82 -3.75
C LEU A 242 -0.39 6.67 -4.02
N LEU A 243 -0.28 7.25 -5.22
CA LEU A 243 0.85 8.08 -5.60
C LEU A 243 0.95 9.33 -4.72
N ILE A 244 -0.14 10.09 -4.60
CA ILE A 244 -0.20 11.37 -3.87
C ILE A 244 0.14 11.15 -2.40
N LEU A 245 -0.53 10.19 -1.75
CA LEU A 245 -0.34 9.95 -0.33
C LEU A 245 1.02 9.31 -0.03
N SER A 246 1.57 8.50 -0.94
CA SER A 246 2.93 7.97 -0.80
C SER A 246 3.99 9.07 -0.87
N ILE A 247 3.88 10.01 -1.82
CA ILE A 247 4.79 11.17 -1.89
C ILE A 247 4.67 12.00 -0.61
N TYR A 248 3.44 12.33 -0.21
CA TYR A 248 3.21 13.13 1.00
C TYR A 248 3.67 12.42 2.28
N GLY A 249 3.53 11.11 2.36
CA GLY A 249 4.03 10.26 3.45
C GLY A 249 5.56 10.24 3.56
N LEU A 250 6.26 10.14 2.43
CA LEU A 250 7.73 10.22 2.40
C LEU A 250 8.25 11.59 2.86
N ILE A 251 7.62 12.66 2.37
CA ILE A 251 7.96 14.04 2.77
C ILE A 251 7.64 14.24 4.25
N GLY A 252 6.43 13.88 4.69
CA GLY A 252 5.97 14.03 6.06
C GLY A 252 6.85 13.28 7.06
N SER A 253 7.15 12.01 6.81
CA SER A 253 8.02 11.19 7.68
C SER A 253 9.47 11.69 7.74
N SER A 254 9.95 12.36 6.70
CA SER A 254 11.30 12.94 6.67
C SER A 254 11.35 14.29 7.39
N TRP A 255 10.34 15.12 7.20
CA TRP A 255 10.23 16.44 7.83
C TRP A 255 10.02 16.35 9.34
N GLU A 256 9.07 15.53 9.80
CA GLU A 256 8.82 15.35 11.25
C GLU A 256 10.06 14.80 11.95
N LYS A 257 10.76 13.84 11.33
CA LYS A 257 12.02 13.33 11.86
C LYS A 257 13.08 14.42 12.02
N HIS A 258 13.17 15.34 11.06
CA HIS A 258 14.11 16.46 11.15
C HIS A 258 13.71 17.39 12.30
N LYS A 259 12.42 17.71 12.42
CA LYS A 259 11.88 18.55 13.49
C LYS A 259 12.15 17.95 14.88
N THR A 260 11.85 16.68 15.10
CA THR A 260 12.12 16.00 16.38
C THR A 260 13.60 16.05 16.76
N ARG A 261 14.51 15.93 15.77
CA ARG A 261 15.96 16.05 16.03
C ARG A 261 16.39 17.44 16.49
N LEU A 262 15.77 18.49 15.95
CA LEU A 262 16.06 19.86 16.37
C LEU A 262 15.58 20.09 17.80
N GLU A 263 14.38 19.63 18.14
CA GLU A 263 13.80 19.77 19.48
C GLU A 263 14.56 18.98 20.55
N THR A 264 15.20 17.86 20.21
CA THR A 264 16.03 17.09 21.16
C THR A 264 17.43 17.64 21.37
N ASN A 265 17.90 18.53 20.50
CA ASN A 265 19.25 19.10 20.53
C ASN A 265 19.30 20.54 21.06
N SER A 266 18.15 21.14 21.34
CA SER A 266 17.98 22.45 22.00
C SER A 266 17.78 22.28 23.50
#